data_AF-A0A952B616-F1
#
_entry.id   AF-A0A952B616-F1
#
_cell.length_a   1.000
_cell.length_b   1.000
_cell.length_c   1.000
_cell.angle_alpha   90.00
_cell.angle_beta   90.00
_cell.angle_gamma   90.00
#
_symmetry.space_group_name_H-M   'P 1'
#
loop_
_entity.id
_entity.type
_entity.pdbx_description
1 polymer ?
#
loop_
_entity_poly.entity_id
_entity_poly.type
_entity_poly.pdbx_seq_one_letter_code
_entity_poly.pdbx_strand_id
1 'polypeptide(L)'
;MSLESSLNEIVTVIKDLFTIVFTGVATIIGFLTYRRARATVLQPIRTEVVKKQSAMLSELLAVVSQEEIFAFDYVDIVSVNIHSILIKYGFYFSKQEELEELLKSKRHAMIPCGEDNFLKDFTLSQPFDSEQDREKDEKENLEIKRKEYEKAKNDGIIIINSIIITNKHASFSEELGNFVANPFMPSSIQENLKDLLQTVHVNLTVHLKYTLEEFIREYIKRHVSGDKPNFSVGGVWNEFNHKRFHHREQFDEIKKAIREHLRIDERW
;
A
#
# COMPACT_ATOMS: atom_id res chain seq x y z
N MET A 1 22.64 -25.81 87.56
CA MET A 1 22.38 -25.51 86.14
C MET A 1 21.77 -24.14 86.10
N SER A 2 22.59 -23.16 85.73
CA SER A 2 22.44 -21.75 86.10
C SER A 2 21.50 -21.00 85.16
N LEU A 3 20.81 -20.00 85.72
CA LEU A 3 20.00 -18.99 85.03
C LEU A 3 20.70 -18.39 83.77
N GLU A 4 22.03 -18.41 83.73
CA GLU A 4 22.85 -17.97 82.60
C GLU A 4 22.62 -18.79 81.32
N SER A 5 22.38 -20.11 81.40
CA SER A 5 22.17 -20.90 80.18
C SER A 5 20.82 -20.58 79.53
N SER A 6 19.77 -20.37 80.34
CA SER A 6 18.44 -19.95 79.85
C SER A 6 18.44 -18.53 79.28
N LEU A 7 19.23 -17.61 79.86
CA LEU A 7 19.40 -16.26 79.32
C LEU A 7 20.11 -16.27 77.96
N ASN A 8 21.14 -17.10 77.81
CA ASN A 8 21.88 -17.23 76.56
C ASN A 8 21.03 -17.85 75.43
N GLU A 9 20.17 -18.82 75.74
CA GLU A 9 19.21 -19.38 74.78
C GLU A 9 18.20 -18.34 74.28
N ILE A 10 17.62 -17.54 75.18
CA ILE A 10 16.69 -16.47 74.82
C ILE A 10 17.38 -15.43 73.92
N VAL A 11 18.60 -15.02 74.26
CA VAL A 11 19.40 -14.10 73.44
C VAL A 11 19.66 -14.67 72.05
N THR A 12 19.91 -15.98 71.95
CA THR A 12 20.16 -16.66 70.68
C THR A 12 18.90 -16.71 69.82
N VAL A 13 17.75 -17.08 70.39
CA VAL A 13 16.45 -17.10 69.69
C VAL A 13 16.07 -15.71 69.17
N ILE A 14 16.27 -14.66 69.98
CA ILE A 14 15.98 -13.28 69.57
C ILE A 14 16.90 -12.87 68.42
N LYS A 15 18.19 -13.22 68.48
CA LYS A 15 19.16 -12.94 67.42
C LYS A 15 18.83 -13.66 66.13
N ASP A 16 18.43 -14.93 66.19
CA ASP A 16 18.06 -15.72 65.03
C ASP A 16 16.77 -15.17 64.37
N LEU A 17 15.77 -14.80 65.18
CA LEU A 17 14.55 -14.16 64.69
C LEU A 17 14.85 -12.84 63.97
N PHE A 18 15.70 -11.99 64.58
CA PHE A 18 16.14 -10.74 63.95
C PHE A 18 16.88 -10.98 62.64
N THR A 19 17.73 -12.01 62.59
CA THR A 19 18.50 -12.37 61.40
C THR A 19 17.58 -12.84 60.27
N ILE A 20 16.57 -13.66 60.58
CA ILE A 20 15.59 -14.14 59.60
C ILE A 20 14.77 -12.96 59.03
N VAL A 21 14.27 -12.09 59.90
CA VAL A 21 13.50 -10.91 59.48
C VAL A 21 14.35 -9.96 58.66
N PHE A 22 15.58 -9.68 59.10
CA PHE A 22 16.52 -8.81 58.40
C PHE A 22 16.86 -9.36 57.01
N THR A 23 17.20 -10.65 56.90
CA THR A 23 17.49 -11.29 55.62
C THR A 23 16.26 -11.30 54.70
N GLY A 24 15.06 -11.52 55.24
CA GLY A 24 13.81 -11.45 54.49
C GLY A 24 13.55 -10.05 53.91
N VAL A 25 13.66 -9.01 54.74
CA VAL A 25 13.52 -7.61 54.30
C VAL A 25 14.61 -7.22 53.29
N ALA A 26 15.87 -7.59 53.55
CA ALA A 26 16.98 -7.33 52.65
C ALA A 26 16.76 -8.00 51.28
N THR A 27 16.22 -9.22 51.25
CA THR A 27 15.89 -9.95 50.02
C THR A 27 14.77 -9.24 49.24
N ILE A 28 13.71 -8.79 49.92
CA ILE A 28 12.61 -8.04 49.29
C ILE A 28 13.13 -6.71 48.71
N ILE A 29 13.91 -5.96 49.49
CA ILE A 29 14.52 -4.70 49.03
C ILE A 29 15.44 -4.96 47.84
N GLY A 30 16.27 -6.00 47.89
CA GLY A 30 17.14 -6.40 46.78
C GLY A 30 16.34 -6.72 45.51
N PHE A 31 15.25 -7.48 45.64
CA PHE A 31 14.37 -7.81 44.51
C PHE A 31 13.68 -6.57 43.93
N LEU A 32 13.13 -5.68 44.77
CA LEU A 32 12.49 -4.44 44.32
C LEU A 32 13.50 -3.50 43.66
N THR A 33 14.72 -3.42 44.20
CA THR A 33 15.82 -2.63 43.65
C THR A 33 16.24 -3.15 42.28
N TYR A 34 16.40 -4.47 42.14
CA TYR A 34 16.66 -5.11 40.85
C TYR A 34 15.54 -4.82 39.83
N ARG A 35 14.27 -4.93 40.25
CA ARG A 35 13.12 -4.62 39.39
C ARG A 35 13.13 -3.16 38.92
N ARG A 36 13.44 -2.22 39.82
CA ARG A 36 13.53 -0.79 39.50
C ARG A 36 14.73 -0.49 38.61
N ALA A 37 15.91 -1.03 38.92
CA ALA A 37 17.11 -0.86 38.10
C ALA A 37 16.91 -1.40 36.68
N ARG A 38 16.31 -2.59 36.53
CA ARG A 38 15.94 -3.15 35.23
C ARG A 38 14.98 -2.24 34.47
N ALA A 39 13.98 -1.67 35.15
CA ALA A 39 13.08 -0.71 34.53
C ALA A 39 13.81 0.58 34.09
N THR A 40 14.69 1.13 34.92
CA THR A 40 15.48 2.33 34.62
C THR A 40 16.50 2.11 33.48
N VAL A 41 17.13 0.94 33.39
CA VAL A 41 18.04 0.61 32.28
C VAL A 41 17.28 0.50 30.95
N LEU A 42 16.04 0.00 30.99
CA LEU A 42 15.19 -0.11 29.79
C LEU A 42 14.42 1.17 29.45
N GLN A 43 14.37 2.16 30.35
CA GLN A 43 13.71 3.44 30.12
C GLN A 43 14.29 4.19 28.92
N PRO A 44 15.62 4.41 28.79
CA PRO A 44 16.21 5.08 27.64
C PRO A 44 15.83 4.41 26.31
N ILE A 45 15.91 3.08 26.25
CA ILE A 45 15.56 2.30 25.04
C ILE A 45 14.08 2.50 24.69
N ARG A 46 13.18 2.41 25.66
CA ARG A 46 11.73 2.64 25.46
C ARG A 46 11.46 4.08 25.00
N THR A 47 12.14 5.06 25.58
CA THR A 47 11.99 6.46 25.21
C THR A 47 12.45 6.73 23.77
N GLU A 48 13.57 6.16 23.34
CA GLU A 48 14.05 6.29 21.95
C GLU A 48 13.11 5.59 20.95
N VAL A 49 12.59 4.41 21.28
CA VAL A 49 11.57 3.73 20.47
C VAL A 49 10.32 4.60 20.33
N VAL A 50 9.79 5.12 21.45
CA VAL A 50 8.60 5.98 21.44
C VAL A 50 8.85 7.25 20.63
N LYS A 51 10.00 7.91 20.76
CA LYS A 51 10.35 9.08 19.94
C LYS A 51 10.34 8.75 18.44
N LYS A 52 10.95 7.63 18.05
CA LYS A 52 10.98 7.18 16.66
C LYS A 52 9.58 6.86 16.13
N GLN A 53 8.75 6.23 16.95
CA GLN A 53 7.35 5.97 16.63
C GLN A 53 6.56 7.26 16.45
N SER A 54 6.69 8.21 17.38
CA SER A 54 6.00 9.50 17.30
C SER A 54 6.39 10.31 16.07
N ALA A 55 7.67 10.35 15.70
CA ALA A 55 8.12 11.03 14.49
C ALA A 55 7.49 10.41 13.23
N MET A 56 7.57 9.08 13.10
CA MET A 56 7.03 8.35 11.96
C MET A 56 5.50 8.43 11.86
N LEU A 57 4.80 8.38 12.99
CA LEU A 57 3.35 8.54 13.03
C LEU A 57 2.91 9.97 12.67
N SER A 58 3.74 10.97 13.01
CA SER A 58 3.50 12.36 12.60
C SER A 58 3.70 12.55 11.10
N GLU A 59 4.73 11.93 10.52
CA GLU A 59 4.95 11.89 9.07
C GLU A 59 3.78 11.22 8.36
N LEU A 60 3.35 10.04 8.82
CA LEU A 60 2.20 9.34 8.27
C LEU A 60 0.93 10.18 8.35
N LEU A 61 0.70 10.89 9.47
CA LEU A 61 -0.45 11.77 9.64
C LEU A 61 -0.48 12.87 8.54
N ALA A 62 0.68 13.43 8.18
CA ALA A 62 0.78 14.42 7.12
C ALA A 62 0.42 13.83 5.75
N VAL A 63 0.84 12.60 5.48
CA VAL A 63 0.53 11.86 4.24
C VAL A 63 -0.99 11.60 4.13
N VAL A 64 -1.61 11.05 5.18
CA VAL A 64 -3.05 10.73 5.17
C VAL A 64 -3.97 11.94 5.39
N SER A 65 -3.41 13.13 5.57
CA SER A 65 -4.18 14.38 5.63
C SER A 65 -4.52 14.93 4.25
N GLN A 66 -3.92 14.38 3.18
CA GLN A 66 -4.24 14.73 1.80
C GLN A 66 -5.61 14.15 1.39
N GLU A 67 -6.29 14.76 0.41
CA GLU A 67 -7.52 14.17 -0.13
C GLU A 67 -7.22 12.92 -0.97
N GLU A 68 -8.04 11.87 -0.79
CA GLU A 68 -7.86 10.55 -1.44
C GLU A 68 -7.69 10.63 -2.97
N ILE A 69 -8.38 11.56 -3.62
CA ILE A 69 -8.44 11.68 -5.08
C ILE A 69 -7.08 12.14 -5.60
N PHE A 70 -6.46 13.10 -4.90
CA PHE A 70 -5.15 13.63 -5.27
C PHE A 70 -4.03 12.68 -4.88
N ALA A 71 -4.21 11.93 -3.79
CA ALA A 71 -3.24 10.99 -3.27
C ALA A 71 -2.94 9.84 -4.23
N PHE A 72 -3.98 9.15 -4.73
CA PHE A 72 -3.80 7.95 -5.58
C PHE A 72 -3.74 8.23 -7.08
N ASP A 73 -3.93 9.48 -7.50
CA ASP A 73 -3.76 9.93 -8.89
C ASP A 73 -4.66 9.21 -9.92
N TYR A 74 -5.86 8.79 -9.49
CA TYR A 74 -6.74 7.96 -10.31
C TYR A 74 -7.15 8.62 -11.64
N VAL A 75 -7.30 9.95 -11.68
CA VAL A 75 -7.71 10.68 -12.90
C VAL A 75 -6.68 10.48 -14.01
N ASP A 76 -5.40 10.63 -13.69
CA ASP A 76 -4.32 10.46 -14.66
C ASP A 76 -4.12 8.99 -15.03
N ILE A 77 -4.31 8.06 -14.09
CA ILE A 77 -4.35 6.62 -14.39
C ILE A 77 -5.45 6.31 -15.42
N VAL A 78 -6.67 6.78 -15.21
CA VAL A 78 -7.79 6.60 -16.16
C VAL A 78 -7.41 7.17 -17.52
N SER A 79 -6.89 8.39 -17.55
CA SER A 79 -6.47 9.06 -18.78
C SER A 79 -5.43 8.25 -19.56
N VAL A 80 -4.35 7.82 -18.89
CA VAL A 80 -3.25 7.08 -19.53
C VAL A 80 -3.75 5.74 -20.09
N ASN A 81 -4.63 5.04 -19.36
CA ASN A 81 -5.15 3.76 -19.80
C ASN A 81 -6.11 3.88 -20.98
N ILE A 82 -7.03 4.85 -20.97
CA ILE A 82 -7.95 5.08 -22.11
C ILE A 82 -7.16 5.24 -23.41
N HIS A 83 -6.20 6.17 -23.41
CA HIS A 83 -5.42 6.46 -24.62
C HIS A 83 -4.55 5.27 -25.01
N SER A 84 -3.87 4.62 -24.05
CA SER A 84 -3.01 3.47 -24.34
C SER A 84 -3.80 2.29 -24.93
N ILE A 85 -5.01 2.03 -24.43
CA ILE A 85 -5.86 0.94 -24.93
C ILE A 85 -6.42 1.29 -26.31
N LEU A 86 -6.87 2.53 -26.54
CA LEU A 86 -7.33 2.94 -27.87
C LEU A 86 -6.20 2.83 -28.92
N ILE A 87 -4.98 3.24 -28.58
CA ILE A 87 -3.80 3.05 -29.44
C ILE A 87 -3.54 1.55 -29.67
N LYS A 88 -3.66 0.70 -28.63
CA LYS A 88 -3.53 -0.76 -28.74
C LYS A 88 -4.51 -1.34 -29.77
N TYR A 89 -5.74 -0.83 -29.80
CA TYR A 89 -6.79 -1.20 -30.75
C TYR A 89 -6.69 -0.48 -32.11
N GLY A 90 -5.61 0.24 -32.39
CA GLY A 90 -5.32 0.82 -33.70
C GLY A 90 -5.96 2.20 -33.96
N PHE A 91 -6.47 2.88 -32.92
CA PHE A 91 -6.98 4.24 -33.06
C PHE A 91 -5.85 5.27 -33.04
N TYR A 92 -5.92 6.26 -33.93
CA TYR A 92 -4.95 7.35 -34.05
C TYR A 92 -5.57 8.68 -33.64
N PHE A 93 -4.78 9.49 -32.92
CA PHE A 93 -5.16 10.82 -32.47
C PHE A 93 -4.53 11.91 -33.34
N SER A 94 -5.18 13.07 -33.44
CA SER A 94 -4.70 14.19 -34.27
C SER A 94 -3.32 14.71 -33.86
N LYS A 95 -2.91 14.50 -32.60
CA LYS A 95 -1.61 14.88 -32.03
C LYS A 95 -0.91 13.65 -31.45
N GLN A 96 -0.76 12.61 -32.28
CA GLN A 96 -0.27 11.30 -31.83
C GLN A 96 1.10 11.37 -31.14
N GLU A 97 2.08 12.06 -31.73
CA GLU A 97 3.44 12.15 -31.16
C GLU A 97 3.44 12.85 -29.79
N GLU A 98 2.80 14.02 -29.68
CA GLU A 98 2.66 14.75 -28.40
C GLU A 98 1.98 13.88 -27.33
N LEU A 99 0.94 13.12 -27.72
CA LEU A 99 0.23 12.22 -26.82
C LEU A 99 1.13 11.06 -26.37
N GLU A 100 1.87 10.43 -27.27
CA GLU A 100 2.77 9.33 -26.92
C GLU A 100 3.91 9.76 -25.99
N GLU A 101 4.49 10.95 -26.21
CA GLU A 101 5.46 11.55 -25.29
C GLU A 101 4.86 11.81 -23.91
N LEU A 102 3.65 12.37 -23.86
CA LEU A 102 2.91 12.59 -22.62
C LEU A 102 2.66 11.26 -21.88
N LEU A 103 2.19 10.23 -22.58
CA LEU A 103 1.94 8.90 -22.00
C LEU A 103 3.23 8.26 -21.46
N LYS A 104 4.34 8.39 -22.19
CA LYS A 104 5.66 7.91 -21.74
C LYS A 104 6.13 8.64 -20.47
N SER A 105 5.98 9.96 -20.41
CA SER A 105 6.41 10.75 -19.25
C SER A 105 5.59 10.47 -17.98
N LYS A 106 4.30 10.13 -18.12
CA LYS A 106 3.42 9.84 -16.99
C LYS A 106 3.52 8.39 -16.51
N ARG A 107 3.75 7.44 -17.42
CA ARG A 107 3.78 6.00 -17.14
C ARG A 107 4.96 5.65 -16.22
N HIS A 108 4.68 4.85 -15.20
CA HIS A 108 5.70 4.26 -14.33
C HIS A 108 5.83 2.75 -14.58
N ALA A 109 4.74 2.01 -14.35
CA ALA A 109 4.71 0.56 -14.43
C ALA A 109 3.32 0.07 -14.89
N MET A 110 3.18 -1.25 -15.03
CA MET A 110 1.93 -1.92 -15.35
C MET A 110 1.59 -2.91 -14.24
N ILE A 111 0.34 -2.89 -13.78
CA ILE A 111 -0.22 -3.87 -12.85
C ILE A 111 -0.98 -4.90 -13.67
N PRO A 112 -0.66 -6.21 -13.58
CA PRO A 112 -1.43 -7.24 -14.27
C PRO A 112 -2.84 -7.33 -13.71
N CYS A 113 -3.82 -7.50 -14.60
CA CYS A 113 -5.24 -7.69 -14.25
C CYS A 113 -5.97 -8.65 -15.20
N GLY A 114 -5.25 -9.35 -16.09
CA GLY A 114 -5.80 -10.41 -16.93
C GLY A 114 -6.21 -11.65 -16.12
N GLU A 115 -7.00 -12.55 -16.72
CA GLU A 115 -7.51 -13.77 -16.06
C GLU A 115 -6.41 -14.63 -15.43
N ASP A 116 -5.24 -14.67 -16.08
CA ASP A 116 -4.10 -15.48 -15.63
C ASP A 116 -3.06 -14.68 -14.83
N ASN A 117 -3.28 -13.37 -14.59
CA ASN A 117 -2.28 -12.42 -14.05
C ASN A 117 -0.94 -12.35 -14.82
N PHE A 118 -0.88 -12.87 -16.04
CA PHE A 118 0.28 -12.78 -16.93
C PHE A 118 0.09 -11.72 -18.01
N LEU A 119 1.17 -10.98 -18.31
CA LEU A 119 1.23 -10.07 -19.45
C LEU A 119 1.45 -10.88 -20.73
N LYS A 120 0.38 -11.17 -21.46
CA LYS A 120 0.42 -11.91 -22.73
C LYS A 120 1.08 -11.12 -23.87
N ASP A 121 1.23 -9.82 -23.70
CA ASP A 121 1.71 -8.87 -24.71
C ASP A 121 3.18 -8.48 -24.45
N PHE A 122 3.91 -9.27 -23.65
CA PHE A 122 5.28 -9.00 -23.25
C PHE A 122 6.22 -10.07 -23.82
N THR A 123 7.04 -9.69 -24.80
CA THR A 123 8.15 -10.50 -25.28
C THR A 123 9.38 -10.21 -24.41
N LEU A 124 9.91 -11.25 -23.75
CA LEU A 124 11.12 -11.13 -22.96
C LEU A 124 12.32 -11.14 -23.92
N SER A 125 12.83 -9.97 -24.27
CA SER A 125 14.07 -9.89 -25.05
C SER A 125 15.21 -10.55 -24.29
N GLN A 126 15.80 -11.59 -24.86
CA GLN A 126 16.96 -12.26 -24.27
C GLN A 126 18.25 -11.54 -24.65
N PRO A 127 19.31 -11.64 -23.81
CA PRO A 127 20.59 -10.98 -24.08
C PRO A 127 21.25 -11.36 -25.41
N PHE A 128 20.80 -12.44 -26.06
CA PHE A 128 21.38 -13.00 -27.27
C PHE A 128 20.39 -13.06 -28.45
N ASP A 129 19.25 -12.37 -28.38
CA ASP A 129 18.30 -12.33 -29.50
C ASP A 129 18.96 -11.71 -30.73
N SER A 130 18.85 -12.39 -31.87
CA SER A 130 19.27 -11.86 -33.16
C SER A 130 18.26 -10.80 -33.65
N GLU A 131 18.65 -9.97 -34.63
CA GLU A 131 17.70 -9.05 -35.26
C GLU A 131 16.51 -9.77 -35.90
N GLN A 132 16.71 -10.99 -36.40
CA GLN A 132 15.64 -11.82 -36.96
C GLN A 132 14.64 -12.28 -35.89
N ASP A 133 15.10 -12.56 -34.68
CA ASP A 133 14.23 -12.93 -33.55
C ASP A 133 13.35 -11.72 -33.15
N ARG A 134 13.93 -10.52 -33.11
CA ARG A 134 13.19 -9.28 -32.82
C ARG A 134 12.14 -8.95 -33.88
N GLU A 135 12.48 -9.05 -35.17
CA GLU A 135 11.52 -8.83 -36.25
C GLU A 135 10.37 -9.84 -36.23
N LYS A 136 10.64 -11.09 -35.83
CA LYS A 136 9.62 -12.12 -35.69
C LYS A 136 8.67 -11.79 -34.55
N ASP A 137 9.20 -11.39 -33.40
CA ASP A 137 8.41 -10.97 -32.24
C ASP A 137 7.52 -9.75 -32.55
N GLU A 138 8.04 -8.78 -33.30
CA GLU A 138 7.25 -7.62 -33.75
C GLU A 138 6.08 -8.03 -34.63
N LYS A 139 6.31 -8.94 -35.59
CA LYS A 139 5.25 -9.47 -36.47
C LYS A 139 4.20 -10.25 -35.68
N GLU A 140 4.62 -11.09 -34.74
CA GLU A 140 3.71 -11.84 -33.88
C GLU A 140 2.86 -10.91 -33.01
N ASN A 141 3.46 -9.88 -32.43
CA ASN A 141 2.75 -8.85 -31.66
C ASN A 141 1.73 -8.07 -32.50
N LEU A 142 2.06 -7.74 -33.76
CA LEU A 142 1.11 -7.11 -34.68
C LEU A 142 -0.07 -8.04 -35.00
N GLU A 143 0.19 -9.33 -35.17
CA GLU A 143 -0.86 -10.32 -35.43
C GLU A 143 -1.78 -10.51 -34.21
N ILE A 144 -1.22 -10.52 -33.00
CA ILE A 144 -1.99 -10.55 -31.73
C ILE A 144 -2.92 -9.34 -31.65
N LYS A 145 -2.40 -8.13 -31.82
CA LYS A 145 -3.20 -6.89 -31.80
C LYS A 145 -4.33 -6.92 -32.83
N ARG A 146 -4.05 -7.42 -34.05
CA ARG A 146 -5.06 -7.57 -35.09
C ARG A 146 -6.17 -8.54 -34.67
N LYS A 147 -5.81 -9.70 -34.09
CA LYS A 147 -6.77 -10.69 -33.59
C LYS A 147 -7.64 -10.13 -32.46
N GLU A 148 -7.06 -9.37 -31.55
CA GLU A 148 -7.79 -8.72 -30.46
C GLU A 148 -8.77 -7.67 -30.98
N TYR A 149 -8.37 -6.84 -31.95
CA TYR A 149 -9.26 -5.88 -32.59
C TYR A 149 -10.43 -6.56 -33.30
N GLU A 150 -10.18 -7.65 -34.04
CA GLU A 150 -11.25 -8.39 -34.71
C GLU A 150 -12.24 -9.02 -33.70
N LYS A 151 -11.75 -9.56 -32.58
CA LYS A 151 -12.63 -10.05 -31.49
C LYS A 151 -13.46 -8.92 -30.86
N ALA A 152 -12.85 -7.76 -30.65
CA ALA A 152 -13.56 -6.59 -30.12
C ALA A 152 -14.65 -6.10 -31.09
N LYS A 153 -14.37 -6.11 -32.39
CA LYS A 153 -15.30 -5.70 -33.44
C LYS A 153 -16.45 -6.67 -33.65
N ASN A 154 -16.17 -7.98 -33.73
CA ASN A 154 -17.15 -8.99 -34.11
C ASN A 154 -17.92 -9.56 -32.91
N ASP A 155 -17.22 -9.82 -31.81
CA ASP A 155 -17.78 -10.49 -30.62
C ASP A 155 -18.01 -9.52 -29.45
N GLY A 156 -17.52 -8.27 -29.57
CA GLY A 156 -17.57 -7.29 -28.49
C GLY A 156 -16.61 -7.60 -27.33
N ILE A 157 -15.68 -8.54 -27.50
CA ILE A 157 -14.77 -9.00 -26.43
C ILE A 157 -13.59 -8.03 -26.32
N ILE A 158 -13.52 -7.29 -25.21
CA ILE A 158 -12.40 -6.40 -24.89
C ILE A 158 -11.43 -7.13 -23.95
N ILE A 159 -10.14 -7.06 -24.25
CA ILE A 159 -9.08 -7.76 -23.49
C ILE A 159 -8.15 -6.70 -22.90
N ILE A 160 -8.28 -6.52 -21.59
CA ILE A 160 -7.38 -5.67 -20.79
C ILE A 160 -6.62 -6.58 -19.82
N ASN A 161 -5.34 -6.79 -20.09
CA ASN A 161 -4.47 -7.66 -19.30
C ASN A 161 -3.66 -6.90 -18.25
N SER A 162 -3.60 -5.56 -18.36
CA SER A 162 -2.90 -4.72 -17.40
C SER A 162 -3.47 -3.32 -17.31
N ILE A 163 -3.22 -2.69 -16.17
CA ILE A 163 -3.48 -1.28 -15.91
C ILE A 163 -2.15 -0.57 -15.77
N ILE A 164 -1.96 0.49 -16.54
CA ILE A 164 -0.80 1.37 -16.43
C ILE A 164 -0.99 2.28 -15.22
N ILE A 165 0.02 2.37 -14.37
CA ILE A 165 0.06 3.32 -13.24
C ILE A 165 1.01 4.48 -13.53
N THR A 166 0.72 5.61 -12.89
CA THR A 166 1.51 6.84 -13.03
C THR A 166 2.67 6.89 -12.04
N ASN A 167 3.66 7.73 -12.33
CA ASN A 167 4.77 7.99 -11.41
C ASN A 167 4.27 8.48 -10.05
N LYS A 168 3.28 9.37 -10.04
CA LYS A 168 2.73 9.92 -8.79
C LYS A 168 2.03 8.85 -7.95
N HIS A 169 1.23 7.99 -8.57
CA HIS A 169 0.61 6.86 -7.88
C HIS A 169 1.66 5.90 -7.29
N ALA A 170 2.70 5.58 -8.07
CA ALA A 170 3.76 4.68 -7.64
C ALA A 170 4.51 5.24 -6.44
N SER A 171 4.93 6.52 -6.49
CA SER A 171 5.61 7.17 -5.37
C SER A 171 4.76 7.22 -4.10
N PHE A 172 3.47 7.54 -4.22
CA PHE A 172 2.58 7.57 -3.06
C PHE A 172 2.36 6.17 -2.46
N SER A 173 2.19 5.15 -3.32
CA SER A 173 2.01 3.77 -2.87
C SER A 173 3.29 3.21 -2.22
N GLU A 174 4.46 3.58 -2.73
CA GLU A 174 5.76 3.24 -2.15
C GLU A 174 5.94 3.91 -0.77
N GLU A 175 5.56 5.17 -0.64
CA GLU A 175 5.59 5.90 0.63
C GLU A 175 4.73 5.19 1.69
N LEU A 176 3.49 4.81 1.36
CA LEU A 176 2.63 4.01 2.24
C LEU A 176 3.21 2.62 2.51
N GLY A 177 3.79 1.97 1.50
CA GLY A 177 4.46 0.67 1.63
C GLY A 177 5.63 0.69 2.61
N ASN A 178 6.39 1.79 2.63
CA ASN A 178 7.49 1.99 3.57
C ASN A 178 6.99 2.07 5.02
N PHE A 179 5.84 2.70 5.26
CA PHE A 179 5.20 2.70 6.58
C PHE A 179 4.69 1.32 6.99
N VAL A 180 4.09 0.57 6.06
CA VAL A 180 3.61 -0.81 6.29
C VAL A 180 4.76 -1.74 6.67
N ALA A 181 5.89 -1.66 5.95
CA ALA A 181 7.04 -2.52 6.17
C ALA A 181 7.86 -2.13 7.41
N ASN A 182 7.59 -0.98 8.03
CA ASN A 182 8.41 -0.46 9.11
C ASN A 182 8.16 -1.20 10.44
N PRO A 183 9.16 -1.82 11.07
CA PRO A 183 8.97 -2.57 12.31
C PRO A 183 8.63 -1.69 13.53
N PHE A 184 8.84 -0.37 13.44
CA PHE A 184 8.43 0.56 14.48
C PHE A 184 6.96 0.97 14.34
N MET A 185 6.31 0.70 13.21
CA MET A 185 4.90 1.02 13.02
C MET A 185 4.02 0.10 13.89
N PRO A 186 3.05 0.64 14.65
CA PRO A 186 2.10 -0.18 15.39
C PRO A 186 1.31 -1.12 14.47
N SER A 187 1.12 -2.37 14.88
CA SER A 187 0.50 -3.40 14.03
C SER A 187 -0.91 -3.05 13.57
N SER A 188 -1.72 -2.41 14.42
CA SER A 188 -3.07 -1.94 14.03
C SER A 188 -3.02 -0.93 12.88
N ILE A 189 -2.02 -0.05 12.87
CA ILE A 189 -1.85 0.95 11.81
C ILE A 189 -1.29 0.28 10.54
N GLN A 190 -0.37 -0.68 10.68
CA GLN A 190 0.10 -1.48 9.55
C GLN A 190 -1.04 -2.26 8.87
N GLU A 191 -1.95 -2.83 9.66
CA GLU A 191 -3.13 -3.55 9.15
C GLU A 191 -4.06 -2.61 8.37
N ASN A 192 -4.40 -1.45 8.93
CA ASN A 192 -5.23 -0.45 8.23
C ASN A 192 -4.58 0.03 6.92
N LEU A 193 -3.27 0.24 6.90
CA LEU A 193 -2.55 0.63 5.70
C LEU A 193 -2.51 -0.48 4.64
N LYS A 194 -2.37 -1.75 5.05
CA LYS A 194 -2.44 -2.89 4.13
C LYS A 194 -3.81 -3.00 3.49
N ASP A 195 -4.87 -2.85 4.28
CA ASP A 195 -6.25 -2.87 3.80
C ASP A 195 -6.52 -1.74 2.79
N LEU A 196 -6.02 -0.53 3.08
CA LEU A 196 -6.07 0.60 2.15
C LEU A 196 -5.39 0.27 0.82
N LEU A 197 -4.12 -0.19 0.85
CA LEU A 197 -3.38 -0.54 -0.37
C LEU A 197 -4.05 -1.67 -1.16
N GLN A 198 -4.65 -2.64 -0.47
CA GLN A 198 -5.39 -3.72 -1.11
C GLN A 198 -6.67 -3.21 -1.77
N THR A 199 -7.40 -2.31 -1.12
CA THR A 199 -8.61 -1.68 -1.68
C THR A 199 -8.27 -0.84 -2.92
N VAL A 200 -7.16 -0.10 -2.88
CA VAL A 200 -6.63 0.63 -4.04
C VAL A 200 -6.29 -0.32 -5.19
N HIS A 201 -5.64 -1.45 -4.89
CA HIS A 201 -5.34 -2.46 -5.89
C HIS A 201 -6.61 -3.04 -6.54
N VAL A 202 -7.66 -3.31 -5.75
CA VAL A 202 -8.97 -3.76 -6.27
C VAL A 202 -9.63 -2.69 -7.14
N ASN A 203 -9.59 -1.41 -6.72
CA ASN A 203 -10.06 -0.30 -7.52
C ASN A 203 -9.42 -0.26 -8.91
N LEU A 204 -8.10 -0.48 -8.99
CA LEU A 204 -7.40 -0.50 -10.28
C LEU A 204 -7.67 -1.78 -11.08
N THR A 205 -7.49 -2.95 -10.48
CA THR A 205 -7.49 -4.22 -11.23
C THR A 205 -8.87 -4.75 -11.56
N VAL A 206 -9.89 -4.38 -10.79
CA VAL A 206 -11.27 -4.85 -10.96
C VAL A 206 -12.17 -3.72 -11.49
N HIS A 207 -12.34 -2.65 -10.71
CA HIS A 207 -13.34 -1.62 -11.02
C HIS A 207 -12.95 -0.76 -12.22
N LEU A 208 -11.69 -0.32 -12.28
CA LEU A 208 -11.19 0.45 -13.42
C LEU A 208 -11.12 -0.42 -14.67
N LYS A 209 -10.61 -1.66 -14.56
CA LYS A 209 -10.61 -2.62 -15.67
C LYS A 209 -12.00 -2.75 -16.29
N TYR A 210 -13.02 -3.06 -15.47
CA TYR A 210 -14.39 -3.20 -15.93
C TYR A 210 -14.92 -1.93 -16.60
N THR A 211 -14.65 -0.77 -16.00
CA THR A 211 -15.07 0.53 -16.55
C THR A 211 -14.42 0.79 -17.93
N LEU A 212 -13.15 0.44 -18.10
CA LEU A 212 -12.44 0.55 -19.37
C LEU A 212 -12.98 -0.44 -20.40
N GLU A 213 -13.27 -1.69 -20.02
CA GLU A 213 -13.87 -2.68 -20.91
C GLU A 213 -15.24 -2.23 -21.45
N GLU A 214 -16.10 -1.69 -20.60
CA GLU A 214 -17.40 -1.13 -21.00
C GLU A 214 -17.22 0.06 -21.95
N PHE A 215 -16.34 1.00 -21.60
CA PHE A 215 -16.06 2.18 -22.41
C PHE A 215 -15.54 1.81 -23.81
N ILE A 216 -14.51 0.96 -23.88
CA ILE A 216 -13.87 0.57 -25.14
C ILE A 216 -14.84 -0.23 -26.01
N ARG A 217 -15.65 -1.10 -25.42
CA ARG A 217 -16.70 -1.86 -26.14
C ARG A 217 -17.69 -0.93 -26.83
N GLU A 218 -18.21 0.05 -26.09
CA GLU A 218 -19.17 1.01 -26.64
C GLU A 218 -18.52 1.93 -27.68
N TYR A 219 -17.27 2.35 -27.45
CA TYR A 219 -16.50 3.16 -28.40
C TYR A 219 -16.31 2.44 -29.74
N ILE A 220 -15.83 1.19 -29.72
CA ILE A 220 -15.63 0.37 -30.92
C ILE A 220 -16.95 0.11 -31.63
N LYS A 221 -18.02 -0.22 -30.89
CA LYS A 221 -19.35 -0.46 -31.46
C LYS A 221 -19.87 0.76 -32.24
N ARG A 222 -19.75 1.96 -31.67
CA ARG A 222 -20.14 3.21 -32.35
C ARG A 222 -19.29 3.46 -33.58
N HIS A 223 -17.98 3.30 -33.46
CA HIS A 223 -17.05 3.48 -34.57
C HIS A 223 -17.37 2.55 -35.76
N VAL A 224 -17.62 1.26 -35.49
CA VAL A 224 -17.97 0.26 -36.51
C VAL A 224 -19.32 0.56 -37.16
N SER A 225 -20.24 1.19 -36.44
CA SER A 225 -21.55 1.63 -36.95
C SER A 225 -21.47 2.86 -37.87
N GLY A 226 -20.26 3.40 -38.11
CA GLY A 226 -20.04 4.58 -38.94
C GLY A 226 -20.11 5.92 -38.18
N ASP A 227 -20.31 5.89 -36.86
CA ASP A 227 -20.19 7.07 -36.01
C ASP A 227 -18.70 7.45 -35.85
N LYS A 228 -18.46 8.72 -35.53
CA LYS A 228 -17.14 9.23 -35.11
C LYS A 228 -17.21 9.52 -33.61
N PRO A 229 -17.16 8.49 -32.76
CA PRO A 229 -17.37 8.66 -31.33
C PRO A 229 -16.32 9.60 -30.77
N ASN A 230 -16.77 10.69 -30.15
CA ASN A 230 -15.93 11.52 -29.31
C ASN A 230 -16.06 11.06 -27.85
N PHE A 231 -15.01 11.23 -27.06
CA PHE A 231 -15.04 10.87 -25.65
C PHE A 231 -14.45 11.97 -24.78
N SER A 232 -14.86 11.97 -23.51
CA SER A 232 -14.28 12.81 -22.48
C SER A 232 -13.66 11.91 -21.42
N VAL A 233 -12.38 12.12 -21.11
CA VAL A 233 -11.71 11.44 -19.98
C VAL A 233 -12.47 11.70 -18.69
N GLY A 234 -13.02 12.91 -18.49
CA GLY A 234 -13.83 13.23 -17.32
C GLY A 234 -15.10 12.39 -17.22
N GLY A 235 -15.72 12.03 -18.35
CA GLY A 235 -16.89 11.15 -18.37
C GLY A 235 -16.56 9.73 -17.89
N VAL A 236 -15.46 9.16 -18.39
CA VAL A 236 -15.00 7.82 -17.98
C VAL A 236 -14.51 7.82 -16.53
N TRP A 237 -13.82 8.89 -16.12
CA TRP A 237 -13.44 9.10 -14.72
C TRP A 237 -14.65 9.11 -13.80
N ASN A 238 -15.72 9.83 -14.14
CA ASN A 238 -16.92 9.89 -13.32
C ASN A 238 -17.56 8.50 -13.15
N GLU A 239 -17.64 7.73 -14.24
CA GLU A 239 -18.14 6.35 -14.20
C GLU A 239 -17.31 5.46 -13.25
N PHE A 240 -15.98 5.54 -13.36
CA PHE A 240 -15.09 4.83 -12.46
C PHE A 240 -15.24 5.31 -11.00
N ASN A 241 -15.32 6.63 -10.79
CA ASN A 241 -15.45 7.24 -9.48
C ASN A 241 -16.76 6.86 -8.77
N HIS A 242 -17.83 6.53 -9.50
CA HIS A 242 -19.06 6.00 -8.93
C HIS A 242 -18.98 4.52 -8.54
N LYS A 243 -18.09 3.74 -9.17
CA LYS A 243 -17.96 2.29 -8.96
C LYS A 243 -16.87 1.91 -7.96
N ARG A 244 -15.86 2.75 -7.79
CA ARG A 244 -14.71 2.47 -6.91
C ARG A 244 -15.10 2.50 -5.44
N PHE A 245 -14.31 1.84 -4.61
CA PHE A 245 -14.31 2.09 -3.18
C PHE A 245 -13.69 3.46 -2.88
N HIS A 246 -14.39 4.24 -2.05
CA HIS A 246 -13.87 5.48 -1.49
C HIS A 246 -13.03 5.19 -0.25
N HIS A 247 -11.93 5.92 -0.08
CA HIS A 247 -10.91 5.71 0.96
C HIS A 247 -11.04 6.68 2.13
N ARG A 248 -12.00 7.62 2.10
CA ARG A 248 -12.19 8.63 3.14
C ARG A 248 -12.33 8.00 4.53
N GLU A 249 -13.14 6.96 4.64
CA GLU A 249 -13.33 6.24 5.90
C GLU A 249 -12.02 5.55 6.34
N GLN A 250 -11.31 4.87 5.43
CA GLN A 250 -10.01 4.25 5.72
C GLN A 250 -8.97 5.29 6.18
N PHE A 251 -8.93 6.48 5.56
CA PHE A 251 -8.06 7.58 5.97
C PHE A 251 -8.43 8.09 7.38
N ASP A 252 -9.72 8.25 7.65
CA ASP A 252 -10.22 8.68 8.96
C ASP A 252 -9.92 7.63 10.06
N GLU A 253 -10.02 6.34 9.73
CA GLU A 253 -9.65 5.24 10.62
C GLU A 253 -8.15 5.21 10.92
N ILE A 254 -7.30 5.40 9.91
CA ILE A 254 -5.84 5.52 10.11
C ILE A 254 -5.52 6.71 11.00
N LYS A 255 -6.10 7.90 10.72
CA LYS A 255 -5.90 9.10 11.56
C LYS A 255 -6.34 8.86 13.00
N LYS A 256 -7.50 8.22 13.20
CA LYS A 256 -8.00 7.87 14.53
C LYS A 256 -7.06 6.92 15.26
N ALA A 257 -6.61 5.85 14.60
CA ALA A 257 -5.68 4.88 15.16
C ALA A 257 -4.34 5.53 15.56
N ILE A 258 -3.83 6.48 14.75
CA ILE A 258 -2.63 7.26 15.08
C ILE A 258 -2.86 8.11 16.34
N ARG A 259 -3.97 8.85 16.42
CA ARG A 259 -4.28 9.73 17.56
C ARG A 259 -4.46 8.94 18.86
N GLU A 260 -5.14 7.80 18.79
CA GLU A 260 -5.31 6.87 19.91
C GLU A 260 -3.97 6.31 20.37
N HIS A 261 -3.11 5.86 19.44
CA HIS A 261 -1.79 5.33 19.78
C HIS A 261 -0.89 6.37 20.44
N LEU A 262 -0.93 7.61 19.95
CA LEU A 262 -0.16 8.73 20.50
C LEU A 262 -0.80 9.36 21.75
N ARG A 263 -2.02 8.94 22.12
CA ARG A 263 -2.79 9.48 23.26
C ARG A 263 -2.95 11.00 23.20
N ILE A 264 -3.13 11.55 21.99
CA ILE A 264 -3.21 12.99 21.74
C ILE A 264 -4.41 13.62 22.44
N ASP A 265 -5.54 12.91 22.46
CA ASP A 265 -6.82 13.42 22.93
C ASP A 265 -7.10 13.11 24.42
N GLU A 266 -6.15 12.49 25.13
CA GLU A 266 -6.30 12.23 26.56
C GLU A 266 -6.09 13.51 27.39
N ARG A 267 -7.01 13.75 28.33
CA ARG A 267 -6.87 14.83 29.31
C ARG A 267 -5.90 14.38 30.40
N TRP A 268 -4.82 15.13 30.58
CA TRP A 268 -3.81 14.95 31.62
C TRP A 268 -4.17 15.68 32.90
#